data_AF-A0A818N1Z8-F1
#
_entry.id   AF-A0A818N1Z8-F1
#
_cell.length_a   1.000
_cell.length_b   1.000
_cell.length_c   1.000
_cell.angle_alpha   90.00
_cell.angle_beta   90.00
_cell.angle_gamma   90.00
#
_symmetry.space_group_name_H-M   'P 1'
#
loop_
_entity.id
_entity.type
_entity.pdbx_description
1 polymer ?
#
loop_
_entity_poly.entity_id
_entity_poly.type
_entity_poly.pdbx_seq_one_letter_code
_entity_poly.pdbx_strand_id
1 'polypeptide(L)'
;TVVFALFSFASLSLAKECPKIVTQKGFDVTKYVGLWYEAYRSDIIFEIGSRCTAKVKNASEPGAFIVTFDNPIQKGDYNVIKSNYVDYSLVYACRSIPVLETKLEFIWLLSRTKTMSASVVNELKKILSDMGANVDSLTRVEQDC
;
A
#
# COMPACT_ATOMS: atom_id res chain seq x y z
N THR A 1 -36.68 20.89 -32.02
CA THR A 1 -35.40 20.60 -32.70
C THR A 1 -34.29 20.60 -31.67
N VAL A 2 -33.33 19.69 -31.83
CA VAL A 2 -32.51 19.02 -30.81
C VAL A 2 -31.62 19.94 -29.95
N VAL A 3 -31.59 19.68 -28.64
CA VAL A 3 -30.66 20.27 -27.65
C VAL A 3 -29.30 19.58 -27.78
N PHE A 4 -28.26 20.30 -28.20
CA PHE A 4 -26.88 19.81 -28.14
C PHE A 4 -26.29 20.10 -26.75
N ALA A 5 -26.43 19.15 -25.84
CA ALA A 5 -25.63 19.13 -24.62
C ALA A 5 -24.19 18.76 -25.00
N LEU A 6 -23.26 19.71 -24.87
CA LEU A 6 -21.82 19.43 -24.91
C LEU A 6 -21.45 18.70 -23.62
N PHE A 7 -21.67 17.38 -23.60
CA PHE A 7 -21.06 16.52 -22.60
C PHE A 7 -19.56 16.46 -22.91
N SER A 8 -18.79 17.17 -22.11
CA SER A 8 -17.33 17.06 -22.09
C SER A 8 -16.96 15.63 -21.70
N PHE A 9 -16.64 14.79 -22.69
CA PHE A 9 -16.01 13.50 -22.44
C PHE A 9 -14.55 13.71 -22.08
N ALA A 10 -14.29 14.27 -20.89
CA ALA A 10 -13.07 13.92 -20.19
C ALA A 10 -13.27 12.48 -19.74
N SER A 11 -12.73 11.52 -20.50
CA SER A 11 -12.68 10.13 -20.11
C SER A 11 -12.04 10.06 -18.73
N LEU A 12 -12.84 9.77 -17.70
CA LEU A 12 -12.39 9.59 -16.32
C LEU A 12 -11.62 8.27 -16.23
N SER A 13 -10.41 8.22 -16.79
CA SER A 13 -9.52 7.06 -16.71
C SER A 13 -8.74 7.05 -15.40
N LEU A 14 -9.40 7.31 -14.26
CA LEU A 14 -8.71 7.54 -12.99
C LEU A 14 -8.45 6.25 -12.18
N ALA A 15 -8.97 5.09 -12.58
CA ALA A 15 -8.95 3.88 -11.73
C ALA A 15 -8.40 2.59 -12.36
N LYS A 16 -7.85 2.64 -13.59
CA LYS A 16 -7.40 1.41 -14.30
C LYS A 16 -5.93 1.07 -14.10
N GLU A 17 -5.08 2.08 -13.89
CA GLU A 17 -3.64 1.90 -13.81
C GLU A 17 -3.11 2.14 -12.40
N CYS A 18 -2.05 1.43 -12.05
CA CYS A 18 -1.32 1.69 -10.81
C CYS A 18 -0.73 3.09 -10.81
N PRO A 19 -0.84 3.82 -9.69
CA PRO A 19 -0.19 5.12 -9.58
C PRO A 19 1.32 4.96 -9.61
N LYS A 20 2.01 6.04 -9.97
CA LYS A 20 3.47 6.06 -9.90
C LYS A 20 3.90 6.01 -8.43
N ILE A 21 4.46 4.87 -8.03
CA ILE A 21 4.95 4.65 -6.67
C ILE A 21 6.30 5.36 -6.50
N VAL A 22 6.42 6.16 -5.45
CA VAL A 22 7.67 6.78 -5.01
C VAL A 22 7.88 6.40 -3.55
N THR A 23 8.98 5.72 -3.25
CA THR A 23 9.33 5.37 -1.87
C THR A 23 9.84 6.58 -1.11
N GLN A 24 9.78 6.52 0.22
CA GLN A 24 10.32 7.53 1.11
C GLN A 24 11.77 7.89 0.77
N LYS A 25 12.05 9.19 0.61
CA LYS A 25 13.41 9.70 0.39
C LYS A 25 14.24 9.58 1.66
N GLY A 26 15.52 9.26 1.50
CA GLY A 26 16.46 9.13 2.63
C GLY A 26 16.08 7.99 3.58
N PHE A 27 15.44 6.95 3.06
CA PHE A 27 14.95 5.86 3.89
C PHE A 27 16.10 5.05 4.51
N ASP A 28 16.11 4.96 5.84
CA ASP A 28 17.11 4.24 6.62
C ASP A 28 16.57 2.86 7.07
N VAL A 29 17.04 1.80 6.41
CA VAL A 29 16.64 0.42 6.70
C VAL A 29 16.96 0.03 8.15
N THR A 30 18.07 0.55 8.72
CA THR A 30 18.52 0.16 10.06
C THR A 30 17.56 0.61 11.16
N LYS A 31 16.82 1.71 10.93
CA LYS A 31 15.76 2.21 11.82
C LYS A 31 14.42 1.50 11.60
N TYR A 32 14.26 0.87 10.44
CA TYR A 32 12.99 0.26 10.03
C TYR A 32 12.81 -1.18 10.49
N VAL A 33 13.91 -1.95 10.55
CA VAL A 33 13.88 -3.36 10.95
C VAL A 33 13.27 -3.56 12.35
N GLY A 34 12.78 -4.77 12.61
CA GLY A 34 12.10 -5.14 13.84
C GLY A 34 10.61 -5.43 13.63
N LEU A 35 9.87 -5.51 14.74
CA LEU A 35 8.46 -5.89 14.73
C LEU A 35 7.56 -4.72 14.30
N TRP A 36 6.60 -5.02 13.44
CA TRP A 36 5.52 -4.14 13.01
C TRP A 36 4.20 -4.92 13.09
N TYR A 37 3.15 -4.30 13.62
CA TYR A 37 1.80 -4.83 13.65
C TYR A 37 1.01 -4.24 12.49
N GLU A 38 0.21 -5.06 11.81
CA GLU A 38 -0.74 -4.59 10.79
C GLU A 38 -1.92 -3.92 11.50
N ALA A 39 -1.92 -2.60 11.68
CA ALA A 39 -3.07 -1.92 12.28
C ALA A 39 -4.26 -1.90 11.31
N TYR A 40 -3.98 -1.70 10.02
CA TYR A 40 -4.93 -1.80 8.92
C TYR A 40 -4.29 -2.48 7.72
N ARG A 41 -5.11 -3.14 6.91
CA ARG A 41 -4.70 -3.70 5.62
C ARG A 41 -5.84 -3.61 4.60
N SER A 42 -5.53 -3.70 3.31
CA SER A 42 -6.57 -3.96 2.32
C SER A 42 -7.05 -5.41 2.41
N ASP A 43 -8.30 -5.69 2.02
CA ASP A 43 -8.87 -7.05 2.10
C ASP A 43 -8.21 -8.00 1.08
N ILE A 44 -7.35 -8.89 1.56
CA ILE A 44 -6.64 -9.85 0.71
C ILE A 44 -6.52 -11.22 1.40
N ILE A 45 -6.92 -12.27 0.66
CA ILE A 45 -6.99 -13.67 1.11
C ILE A 45 -5.58 -14.31 1.22
N PHE A 46 -4.55 -13.69 0.63
CA PHE A 46 -3.25 -14.33 0.39
C PHE A 46 -2.22 -14.20 1.54
N GLU A 47 -2.48 -13.39 2.57
CA GLU A 47 -1.50 -13.07 3.63
C GLU A 47 -1.75 -13.85 4.95
N ILE A 48 -2.82 -14.64 5.06
CA ILE A 48 -3.22 -15.25 6.34
C ILE A 48 -2.28 -16.43 6.68
N GLY A 49 -1.51 -16.28 7.77
CA GLY A 49 -0.76 -17.38 8.39
C GLY A 49 0.58 -17.74 7.75
N SER A 50 1.10 -16.91 6.82
CA SER A 50 2.38 -17.16 6.16
C SER A 50 3.53 -16.42 6.84
N ARG A 51 4.70 -17.07 6.99
CA ARG A 51 5.94 -16.35 7.29
C ARG A 51 6.49 -15.78 5.99
N CYS A 52 7.14 -14.62 6.09
CA CYS A 52 7.72 -13.94 4.95
C CYS A 52 9.12 -13.42 5.27
N THR A 53 9.91 -13.22 4.21
CA THR A 53 11.21 -12.56 4.26
C THR A 53 11.21 -11.39 3.29
N ALA A 54 11.70 -10.23 3.73
CA ALA A 54 11.82 -9.04 2.91
C ALA A 54 13.28 -8.74 2.60
N LYS A 55 13.59 -8.41 1.34
CA LYS A 55 14.93 -7.98 0.90
C LYS A 55 14.84 -6.67 0.15
N VAL A 56 15.80 -5.77 0.36
CA VAL A 56 15.91 -4.52 -0.40
C VAL A 56 16.09 -4.84 -1.88
N LYS A 57 15.30 -4.19 -2.74
CA LYS A 57 15.28 -4.40 -4.20
C LYS A 57 16.53 -3.82 -4.86
N ASN A 58 16.89 -2.59 -4.51
CA ASN A 58 18.07 -1.89 -4.99
C ASN A 58 18.61 -0.98 -3.87
N ALA A 59 19.93 -0.95 -3.66
CA ALA A 59 20.56 -0.07 -2.67
C ALA A 59 20.28 1.42 -2.91
N SER A 60 20.02 1.84 -4.15
CA SER A 60 19.64 3.22 -4.49
C SER A 60 18.20 3.57 -4.10
N GLU A 61 17.35 2.57 -3.83
CA GLU A 61 15.94 2.72 -3.41
C GLU A 61 15.68 1.88 -2.15
N PRO A 62 16.27 2.24 -1.01
CA PRO A 62 16.28 1.39 0.19
C PRO A 62 14.89 1.17 0.81
N GLY A 63 13.88 1.96 0.43
CA GLY A 63 12.49 1.80 0.84
C GLY A 63 11.68 0.84 -0.04
N ALA A 64 12.26 0.33 -1.14
CA ALA A 64 11.64 -0.66 -2.02
C ALA A 64 12.15 -2.06 -1.67
N PHE A 65 11.25 -2.94 -1.26
CA PHE A 65 11.55 -4.31 -0.87
C PHE A 65 10.82 -5.31 -1.77
N ILE A 66 11.39 -6.50 -1.88
CA ILE A 66 10.71 -7.68 -2.40
C ILE A 66 10.43 -8.59 -1.21
N VAL A 67 9.15 -8.89 -0.99
CA VAL A 67 8.70 -9.84 0.03
C VAL A 67 8.51 -11.19 -0.62
N THR A 68 9.09 -12.23 -0.01
CA THR A 68 8.94 -13.63 -0.39
C THR A 68 8.25 -14.37 0.75
N PHE A 69 7.13 -15.03 0.46
CA PHE A 69 6.43 -15.88 1.42
C PHE A 69 6.95 -17.31 1.34
N ASP A 70 6.76 -18.10 2.39
CA ASP A 70 7.17 -19.51 2.43
C ASP A 70 6.54 -20.37 1.30
N ASN A 71 5.45 -19.88 0.69
CA ASN A 71 4.92 -20.44 -0.56
C ASN A 71 5.69 -19.89 -1.78
N PRO A 72 6.40 -20.74 -2.55
CA PRO A 72 7.32 -20.33 -3.62
C PRO A 72 6.69 -19.56 -4.80
N ILE A 73 5.36 -19.47 -4.85
CA ILE A 73 4.60 -18.78 -5.91
C ILE A 73 4.37 -17.30 -5.58
N GLN A 74 4.60 -16.86 -4.34
CA GLN A 74 4.21 -15.53 -3.87
C GLN A 74 5.42 -14.63 -3.63
N LYS A 75 5.67 -13.74 -4.60
CA LYS A 75 6.55 -12.58 -4.44
C LYS A 75 5.73 -11.31 -4.62
N GLY A 76 5.83 -10.40 -3.65
CA GLY A 76 5.16 -9.11 -3.67
C GLY A 76 6.17 -7.97 -3.63
N ASP A 77 5.84 -6.85 -4.29
CA ASP A 77 6.51 -5.59 -4.02
C ASP A 77 6.06 -5.07 -2.63
N TYR A 78 6.97 -4.46 -1.90
CA TYR A 78 6.70 -3.83 -0.60
C TYR A 78 7.40 -2.48 -0.62
N ASN A 79 6.65 -1.41 -0.86
CA ASN A 79 7.21 -0.07 -1.01
C ASN A 79 6.80 0.79 0.20
N VAL A 80 7.79 1.22 0.98
CA VAL A 80 7.56 2.14 2.09
C VAL A 80 7.37 3.55 1.54
N ILE A 81 6.14 4.03 1.59
CA ILE A 81 5.76 5.37 1.09
C ILE A 81 6.11 6.43 2.14
N LYS A 82 5.79 6.14 3.41
CA LYS A 82 6.08 7.04 4.53
C LYS A 82 6.17 6.28 5.84
N SER A 83 7.23 6.52 6.61
CA SER A 83 7.42 6.01 7.96
C SER A 83 8.19 7.02 8.79
N ASN A 84 7.80 7.15 10.06
CA ASN A 84 8.60 7.84 11.06
C ASN A 84 9.51 6.89 11.86
N TYR A 85 9.56 5.60 11.48
CA TYR A 85 10.31 4.51 12.12
C TYR A 85 9.85 4.08 13.52
N VAL A 86 9.25 5.00 14.27
CA VAL A 86 8.98 4.86 15.71
C VAL A 86 7.53 4.49 16.04
N ASP A 87 6.58 4.85 15.18
CA ASP A 87 5.16 4.66 15.47
C ASP A 87 4.43 4.04 14.28
N TYR A 88 4.63 4.56 13.07
CA TYR A 88 3.89 4.11 11.88
C TYR A 88 4.77 3.85 10.66
N SER A 89 4.23 3.02 9.77
CA SER A 89 4.70 2.89 8.39
C SER A 89 3.52 2.69 7.45
N LEU A 90 3.50 3.45 6.36
CA LEU A 90 2.60 3.29 5.23
C LEU A 90 3.33 2.52 4.14
N VAL A 91 2.82 1.33 3.84
CA VAL A 91 3.33 0.46 2.79
C VAL A 91 2.27 0.31 1.72
N TYR A 92 2.70 0.39 0.47
CA TYR A 92 1.82 0.27 -0.69
C TYR A 92 2.46 -0.55 -1.80
N ALA A 93 1.65 -1.40 -2.43
CA ALA A 93 1.99 -2.06 -3.67
C ALA A 93 0.79 -2.10 -4.59
N CYS A 94 1.06 -2.11 -5.89
CA CYS A 94 0.02 -2.15 -6.89
C CYS A 94 0.47 -2.97 -8.09
N ARG A 95 -0.45 -3.79 -8.61
CA ARG A 95 -0.25 -4.58 -9.82
C ARG A 95 -1.37 -4.32 -10.81
N SER A 96 -1.01 -3.76 -11.96
CA SER A 96 -1.95 -3.63 -13.08
C SER A 96 -2.26 -5.01 -13.65
N ILE A 97 -3.53 -5.25 -14.01
CA ILE A 97 -4.02 -6.42 -14.73
C ILE A 97 -4.58 -5.94 -16.07
N PRO A 98 -3.73 -5.87 -17.12
CA PRO A 98 -4.14 -5.35 -18.43
C PRO A 98 -5.32 -6.13 -19.03
N VAL A 99 -5.35 -7.45 -18.84
CA VAL A 99 -6.40 -8.33 -19.39
C VAL A 99 -7.80 -8.00 -18.85
N LEU A 100 -7.89 -7.51 -17.61
CA LEU A 100 -9.15 -7.17 -16.95
C LEU A 100 -9.37 -5.65 -16.85
N GLU A 101 -8.50 -4.85 -17.47
CA GLU A 101 -8.51 -3.38 -17.40
C GLU A 101 -8.64 -2.83 -15.97
N THR A 102 -7.99 -3.50 -15.00
CA THR A 102 -8.10 -3.19 -13.57
C THR A 102 -6.75 -3.28 -12.88
N LYS A 103 -6.68 -2.87 -11.61
CA LYS A 103 -5.49 -2.97 -10.75
C LYS A 103 -5.81 -3.72 -9.46
N LEU A 104 -4.80 -4.39 -8.91
CA LEU A 104 -4.81 -4.90 -7.55
C LEU A 104 -3.96 -4.00 -6.66
N GLU A 105 -4.53 -3.59 -5.53
CA GLU A 105 -3.87 -2.70 -4.58
C GLU A 105 -3.70 -3.39 -3.23
N PHE A 106 -2.48 -3.30 -2.72
CA PHE A 106 -2.08 -3.87 -1.45
C PHE A 106 -1.64 -2.72 -0.56
N ILE A 107 -2.36 -2.49 0.52
CA ILE A 107 -2.09 -1.40 1.45
C ILE A 107 -1.89 -2.00 2.84
N TRP A 108 -0.83 -1.58 3.52
CA TRP A 108 -0.65 -1.86 4.95
C TRP A 108 -0.36 -0.58 5.70
N LEU A 109 -1.14 -0.32 6.74
CA LEU A 109 -0.82 0.68 7.77
C LEU A 109 -0.25 -0.08 8.96
N LEU A 110 1.06 0.00 9.09
CA LEU A 110 1.79 -0.70 10.14
C LEU A 110 1.99 0.21 11.35
N SER A 111 1.92 -0.37 12.55
CA SER A 111 2.24 0.32 13.79
C SER A 111 3.27 -0.45 14.62
N ARG A 112 4.07 0.26 15.43
CA ARG A 112 4.91 -0.36 16.46
C ARG A 112 4.10 -0.87 17.66
N THR A 113 2.83 -0.49 17.77
CA THR A 113 1.91 -0.99 18.80
C THR A 113 0.68 -1.66 18.17
N LYS A 114 -0.15 -2.34 18.98
CA LYS A 114 -1.38 -3.00 18.50
C LYS A 114 -2.47 -2.04 18.02
N THR A 115 -2.29 -0.73 18.20
CA THR A 115 -3.28 0.29 17.85
C THR A 115 -2.62 1.47 17.15
N MET A 116 -3.40 2.21 16.36
CA MET A 116 -2.96 3.43 15.71
C MET A 116 -3.97 4.54 15.97
N SER A 117 -3.49 5.76 16.24
CA SER A 117 -4.38 6.89 16.48
C SER A 117 -5.16 7.27 15.23
N ALA A 118 -6.40 7.72 15.39
CA ALA A 118 -7.25 8.11 14.27
C ALA A 118 -6.63 9.24 13.42
N SER A 119 -5.88 10.16 14.06
CA SER A 119 -5.17 11.23 13.36
C SER A 119 -4.13 10.70 12.38
N VAL A 120 -3.32 9.71 12.80
CA VAL A 120 -2.32 9.08 11.94
C VAL A 120 -3.01 8.30 10.82
N VAL A 121 -4.05 7.52 11.14
CA VAL A 121 -4.82 6.79 10.12
C VAL A 121 -5.37 7.73 9.04
N ASN A 122 -5.96 8.85 9.44
CA ASN A 122 -6.51 9.83 8.51
C ASN A 122 -5.42 10.51 7.65
N GLU A 123 -4.26 10.81 8.24
CA GLU A 123 -3.10 11.31 7.49
C GLU A 123 -2.65 10.32 6.42
N LEU A 124 -2.48 9.04 6.78
CA LEU A 124 -2.01 8.01 5.85
C LEU A 124 -3.04 7.72 4.76
N LYS A 125 -4.33 7.70 5.11
CA LYS A 125 -5.42 7.60 4.13
C LYS A 125 -5.41 8.77 3.15
N LYS A 126 -5.18 10.00 3.63
CA LYS A 126 -5.08 11.16 2.75
C LYS A 126 -3.95 11.00 1.73
N ILE A 127 -2.76 10.54 2.15
CA ILE A 127 -1.63 10.28 1.24
C ILE A 127 -2.02 9.27 0.15
N LEU A 128 -2.66 8.17 0.55
CA LEU A 128 -3.14 7.14 -0.40
C LEU A 128 -4.17 7.69 -1.38
N SER A 129 -5.16 8.46 -0.90
CA SER A 129 -6.17 9.09 -1.74
C SER A 129 -5.56 10.10 -2.72
N ASP A 130 -4.61 10.93 -2.26
CA ASP A 130 -3.90 11.89 -3.11
C ASP A 130 -3.10 11.18 -4.22
N MET A 131 -2.66 9.94 -3.99
CA MET A 131 -2.01 9.08 -4.99
C MET A 131 -2.99 8.32 -5.90
N GLY A 132 -4.30 8.38 -5.65
CA GLY A 132 -5.31 7.65 -6.43
C GLY A 132 -5.48 6.18 -6.02
N ALA A 133 -5.06 5.82 -4.80
CA ALA A 133 -5.29 4.49 -4.23
C ALA A 133 -6.70 4.38 -3.60
N ASN A 134 -7.31 3.20 -3.73
CA ASN A 134 -8.62 2.93 -3.13
C ASN A 134 -8.52 2.66 -1.62
N VAL A 135 -8.76 3.70 -0.82
CA VAL A 135 -8.74 3.62 0.65
C VAL A 135 -9.97 2.96 1.26
N ASP A 136 -11.04 2.76 0.51
CA ASP A 136 -12.27 2.12 1.00
C ASP A 136 -12.07 0.60 1.22
N SER A 137 -11.02 0.04 0.62
CA SER A 137 -10.60 -1.35 0.81
C SER A 137 -9.91 -1.61 2.16
N LEU A 138 -9.57 -0.56 2.92
CA LEU A 138 -8.83 -0.69 4.17
C LEU A 138 -9.72 -1.14 5.33
N THR A 139 -9.42 -2.30 5.89
CA THR A 139 -10.05 -2.85 7.09
C THR A 139 -9.08 -2.79 8.27
N ARG A 140 -9.64 -2.55 9.47
CA ARG A 140 -8.88 -2.63 10.73
C ARG A 140 -8.62 -4.10 11.05
N VAL A 141 -7.38 -4.42 11.43
CA VAL A 141 -7.05 -5.78 11.89
C VAL A 141 -7.21 -5.84 13.40
N GLU A 142 -8.03 -6.77 13.89
CA GLU A 142 -8.12 -7.05 15.31
C GLU A 142 -6.84 -7.78 15.77
N GLN A 143 -6.22 -7.28 16.83
CA GLN A 143 -4.91 -7.74 17.35
C GLN A 143 -5.07 -8.57 18.64
N ASP A 144 -6.27 -9.10 18.86
CA ASP A 144 -6.64 -9.96 19.97
C ASP A 144 -6.13 -11.38 19.70
N CYS A 145 -4.86 -11.60 20.05
CA CYS A 145 -4.26 -12.92 20.20
C CYS A 145 -4.31 -13.33 21.67
#